data_AF-A0AAD1BGL2-F1
#
_entry.id   AF-A0AAD1BGL2-F1
#
_cell.length_a   1.000
_cell.length_b   1.000
_cell.length_c   1.000
_cell.angle_alpha   90.00
_cell.angle_beta   90.00
_cell.angle_gamma   90.00
#
_symmetry.space_group_name_H-M   'P 1'
#
loop_
_entity.id
_entity.type
_entity.pdbx_description
1 polymer ?
#
loop_
_entity_poly.entity_id
_entity_poly.type
_entity_poly.pdbx_seq_one_letter_code
_entity_poly.pdbx_strand_id
1 'polypeptide(L)'
;MKALSYFITALFISIFTISCASDEPIGQWESMKWKYEGVSLLTKVKKVFTVPKEGGTYHFKCRNYNGFWLCSVEEKVNNTVNTYDWRNFDKTSPKSDQHNIYGGWTTANIKENVLTVTIVPNKTKTKRYATVEVTAGDIFDQFYFEQE
;
A
#
# COMPACT_ATOMS: atom_id res chain seq x y z
N MET A 1 -8.47 -61.94 -21.38
CA MET A 1 -9.15 -60.67 -21.01
C MET A 1 -8.63 -60.02 -19.73
N LYS A 2 -7.42 -60.33 -19.22
CA LYS A 2 -6.83 -59.60 -18.07
C LYS A 2 -5.71 -58.63 -18.47
N ALA A 3 -4.94 -58.94 -19.53
CA ALA A 3 -3.85 -58.07 -20.00
C ALA A 3 -4.31 -56.74 -20.62
N LEU A 4 -5.46 -56.71 -21.29
CA LEU A 4 -6.02 -55.48 -21.89
C LEU A 4 -6.51 -54.49 -20.82
N SER A 5 -6.91 -54.98 -19.64
CA SER A 5 -7.41 -54.18 -18.52
C SER A 5 -6.29 -53.43 -17.79
N TYR A 6 -5.10 -54.04 -17.67
CA TYR A 6 -3.93 -53.40 -17.06
C TYR A 6 -3.32 -52.29 -17.93
N PHE A 7 -3.42 -52.40 -19.26
CA PHE A 7 -2.92 -51.37 -20.18
C PHE A 7 -3.77 -50.09 -20.14
N ILE A 8 -5.10 -50.24 -20.03
CA ILE A 8 -6.02 -49.10 -19.96
C ILE A 8 -5.92 -48.41 -18.60
N THR A 9 -5.76 -49.15 -17.50
CA THR A 9 -5.57 -48.56 -16.16
C THR A 9 -4.23 -47.85 -15.99
N ALA A 10 -3.15 -48.32 -16.64
CA ALA A 10 -1.87 -47.63 -16.63
C ALA A 10 -1.88 -46.32 -17.45
N LEU A 11 -2.67 -46.25 -18.53
CA LEU A 11 -2.74 -45.08 -19.41
C LEU A 11 -3.52 -43.90 -18.78
N PHE A 12 -4.42 -44.15 -17.82
CA PHE A 12 -5.17 -43.09 -17.14
C PHE A 12 -4.42 -42.47 -15.94
N ILE A 13 -3.41 -43.16 -15.38
CA ILE A 13 -2.64 -42.63 -14.23
C ILE A 13 -1.53 -41.67 -14.70
N SER A 14 -1.06 -41.77 -15.95
CA SER A 14 -0.02 -40.90 -16.49
C SER A 14 -0.49 -39.49 -16.90
N ILE A 15 -1.80 -39.26 -17.00
CA ILE A 15 -2.36 -37.96 -17.44
C ILE A 15 -2.48 -36.95 -16.28
N PHE A 16 -2.26 -37.37 -15.03
CA PHE A 16 -2.42 -36.52 -13.85
C PHE A 16 -1.10 -35.96 -13.28
N THR A 17 0.06 -36.24 -13.89
CA THR A 17 1.37 -35.89 -13.27
C THR A 17 2.18 -34.84 -14.02
N ILE A 18 1.62 -34.14 -15.02
CA ILE A 18 2.31 -33.03 -15.70
C ILE A 18 1.41 -31.78 -15.68
N SER A 19 1.30 -31.20 -14.50
CA SER A 19 1.11 -29.75 -14.36
C SER A 19 1.72 -29.30 -13.02
N CYS A 20 2.99 -29.67 -12.80
CA CYS A 20 3.82 -29.00 -11.81
C CYS A 20 4.18 -27.63 -12.39
N ALA A 21 3.66 -26.58 -11.74
CA ALA A 21 4.07 -25.17 -11.76
C ALA A 21 4.84 -24.71 -13.01
N SER A 22 4.19 -23.89 -13.84
CA SER A 22 4.93 -22.95 -14.67
C SER A 22 5.72 -22.02 -13.74
N ASP A 23 7.03 -22.21 -13.66
CA ASP A 23 7.96 -21.39 -12.87
C ASP A 23 8.22 -19.99 -13.46
N GLU A 24 7.46 -19.60 -14.50
CA GLU A 24 7.40 -18.21 -14.95
C GLU A 24 6.11 -17.59 -14.44
N PRO A 25 6.15 -16.78 -13.37
CA PRO A 25 4.96 -16.10 -12.90
C PRO A 25 4.63 -14.98 -13.88
N ILE A 26 3.79 -15.32 -14.87
CA ILE A 26 3.21 -14.36 -15.81
C ILE A 26 2.45 -13.33 -14.96
N GLY A 27 2.93 -12.07 -14.97
CA GLY A 27 2.26 -10.97 -14.29
C GLY A 27 2.77 -10.61 -12.88
N GLN A 28 4.02 -10.90 -12.51
CA GLN A 28 4.59 -10.26 -11.32
C GLN A 28 4.80 -8.77 -11.55
N TRP A 29 3.93 -7.96 -10.95
CA TRP A 29 4.09 -6.52 -10.89
C TRP A 29 5.36 -6.18 -10.12
N GLU A 30 6.22 -5.34 -10.69
CA GLU A 30 7.39 -4.83 -9.95
C GLU A 30 6.92 -4.02 -8.73
N SER A 31 7.61 -4.15 -7.60
CA SER A 31 7.38 -3.27 -6.44
C SER A 31 7.55 -1.79 -6.81
N MET A 32 6.76 -0.92 -6.17
CA MET A 32 6.83 0.51 -6.41
C MET A 32 8.18 1.09 -5.91
N LYS A 33 8.84 1.89 -6.77
CA LYS A 33 10.17 2.47 -6.51
C LYS A 33 10.03 3.98 -6.32
N TRP A 34 10.56 4.53 -5.23
CA TRP A 34 10.28 5.91 -4.83
C TRP A 34 11.52 6.80 -4.71
N LYS A 35 11.35 8.09 -5.01
CA LYS A 35 12.23 9.18 -4.59
C LYS A 35 11.55 9.93 -3.44
N TYR A 36 12.27 10.13 -2.35
CA TYR A 36 11.82 10.88 -1.18
C TYR A 36 12.43 12.28 -1.24
N GLU A 37 11.63 13.34 -1.17
CA GLU A 37 12.11 14.72 -1.14
C GLU A 37 11.74 15.39 0.19
N GLY A 38 12.72 16.03 0.83
CA GLY A 38 12.49 16.81 2.06
C GLY A 38 12.25 16.01 3.34
N VAL A 39 12.53 14.69 3.37
CA VAL A 39 12.33 13.85 4.56
C VAL A 39 13.40 12.79 4.76
N SER A 40 13.78 12.58 6.02
CA SER A 40 14.70 11.52 6.44
C SER A 40 13.95 10.18 6.56
N LEU A 41 14.36 9.21 5.76
CA LEU A 41 13.84 7.84 5.84
C LEU A 41 14.54 7.09 6.99
N LEU A 42 13.79 6.67 8.01
CA LEU A 42 14.30 5.92 9.15
C LEU A 42 14.62 4.47 8.77
N THR A 43 13.69 3.78 8.08
CA THR A 43 13.91 2.40 7.65
C THR A 43 13.41 2.16 6.21
N LYS A 44 14.26 1.57 5.38
CA LYS A 44 13.89 1.18 4.00
C LYS A 44 12.89 0.03 3.94
N VAL A 45 12.93 -0.86 4.93
CA VAL A 45 12.08 -2.08 4.97
C VAL A 45 10.59 -1.72 5.12
N LYS A 46 10.28 -0.68 5.91
CA LYS A 46 8.90 -0.27 6.18
C LYS A 46 8.60 1.18 5.78
N LYS A 47 9.45 1.87 5.01
CA LYS A 47 9.25 3.29 4.66
C LYS A 47 8.78 4.17 5.84
N VAL A 48 9.54 4.16 6.93
CA VAL A 48 9.20 4.92 8.15
C VAL A 48 9.84 6.31 8.09
N PHE A 49 9.08 7.35 8.40
CA PHE A 49 9.49 8.75 8.41
C PHE A 49 9.21 9.38 9.76
N THR A 50 10.19 10.09 10.32
CA THR A 50 9.97 10.94 11.49
C THR A 50 9.35 12.25 11.06
N VAL A 51 8.34 12.69 11.79
CA VAL A 51 7.63 13.95 11.59
C VAL A 51 7.84 14.82 12.83
N PRO A 52 8.33 16.06 12.68
CA PRO A 52 8.49 16.96 13.82
C PRO A 52 7.12 17.37 14.37
N LYS A 53 7.11 17.90 15.59
CA LYS A 53 5.89 18.31 16.28
C LYS A 53 5.08 19.35 15.50
N GLU A 54 5.77 20.18 14.73
CA GLU A 54 5.21 21.22 13.86
C GLU A 54 4.46 20.64 12.65
N GLY A 55 4.63 19.34 12.37
CA GLY A 55 4.09 18.70 11.18
C GLY A 55 4.90 19.05 9.93
N GLY A 56 4.30 18.85 8.76
CA GLY A 56 4.95 19.14 7.49
C GLY A 56 4.23 18.54 6.28
N THR A 57 4.74 18.85 5.10
CA THR A 57 4.27 18.32 3.83
C THR A 57 5.40 17.60 3.12
N TYR A 58 5.16 16.35 2.75
CA TYR A 58 6.15 15.42 2.22
C TYR A 58 5.76 14.98 0.81
N HIS A 59 6.75 14.89 -0.07
CA HIS A 59 6.54 14.51 -1.47
C HIS A 59 7.31 13.23 -1.79
N PHE A 60 6.57 12.27 -2.35
CA PHE A 60 7.06 10.95 -2.72
C PHE A 60 6.79 10.72 -4.20
N LYS A 61 7.85 10.75 -5.02
CA LYS A 61 7.74 10.56 -6.46
C LYS A 61 7.97 9.09 -6.82
N CYS A 62 6.96 8.45 -7.39
CA CYS A 62 7.09 7.10 -7.93
C CYS A 62 7.90 7.13 -9.24
N ARG A 63 8.86 6.20 -9.38
CA ARG A 63 9.81 6.15 -10.50
C ARG A 63 9.41 5.16 -11.59
N ASN A 64 8.66 4.12 -11.24
CA ASN A 64 8.30 3.04 -12.16
C ASN A 64 6.79 2.92 -12.44
N TYR A 65 5.95 3.74 -11.80
CA TYR A 65 4.53 3.85 -12.11
C TYR A 65 4.15 5.32 -12.35
N ASN A 66 3.48 5.60 -13.47
CA ASN A 66 3.05 6.95 -13.86
C ASN A 66 1.69 7.36 -13.26
N GLY A 67 0.92 6.40 -12.75
CA GLY A 67 -0.33 6.62 -12.05
C GLY A 67 -0.56 5.52 -11.02
N PHE A 68 -1.17 5.90 -9.90
CA PHE A 68 -1.51 5.03 -8.77
C PHE A 68 -2.61 5.71 -7.95
N TRP A 69 -3.23 4.97 -7.03
CA TRP A 69 -4.39 5.40 -6.26
C TRP A 69 -4.14 5.28 -4.76
N LEU A 70 -4.85 6.09 -3.97
CA LEU A 70 -4.93 5.95 -2.52
C LEU A 70 -5.90 4.82 -2.16
N CYS A 71 -5.44 3.93 -1.28
CA CYS A 71 -6.29 2.93 -0.65
C CYS A 71 -6.89 3.48 0.65
N SER A 72 -6.03 3.94 1.56
CA SER A 72 -6.43 4.35 2.89
C SER A 72 -5.42 5.31 3.55
N VAL A 73 -5.92 6.04 4.53
CA VAL A 73 -5.13 6.71 5.57
C VAL A 73 -5.57 6.15 6.92
N GLU A 74 -4.64 5.61 7.69
CA GLU A 74 -4.86 5.18 9.06
C GLU A 74 -4.19 6.15 10.03
N GLU A 75 -4.91 6.60 11.04
CA GLU A 75 -4.40 7.44 12.11
C GLU A 75 -4.51 6.73 13.45
N LYS A 76 -3.39 6.61 14.15
CA LYS A 76 -3.31 5.95 15.45
C LYS A 76 -2.81 6.90 16.53
N VAL A 77 -3.57 6.98 17.62
CA VAL A 77 -3.18 7.66 18.86
C VAL A 77 -3.49 6.72 20.02
N ASN A 78 -2.48 6.39 20.83
CA ASN A 78 -2.61 5.35 21.87
C ASN A 78 -3.14 4.03 21.28
N ASN A 79 -4.30 3.56 21.77
CA ASN A 79 -4.97 2.33 21.34
C ASN A 79 -6.12 2.59 20.36
N THR A 80 -6.34 3.84 19.95
CA THR A 80 -7.40 4.21 19.00
C THR A 80 -6.83 4.29 17.61
N VAL A 81 -7.53 3.64 16.66
CA VAL A 81 -7.21 3.64 15.23
C VAL A 81 -8.42 4.17 14.48
N ASN A 82 -8.21 5.20 13.66
CA ASN A 82 -9.19 5.73 12.74
C ASN A 82 -8.73 5.46 11.31
N THR A 83 -9.56 4.84 10.50
CA THR A 83 -9.29 4.56 9.09
C THR A 83 -10.17 5.42 8.20
N TYR A 84 -9.55 6.05 7.22
CA TYR A 84 -10.16 6.91 6.22
C TYR A 84 -9.87 6.33 4.84
N ASP A 85 -10.91 6.15 4.02
CA ASP A 85 -10.79 5.66 2.66
C ASP A 85 -11.83 6.35 1.77
N TRP A 86 -11.70 6.15 0.46
CA TRP A 86 -12.60 6.76 -0.51
C TRP A 86 -14.01 6.14 -0.55
N ARG A 87 -14.24 5.00 0.11
CA ARG A 87 -15.54 4.31 0.14
C ARG A 87 -16.40 4.77 1.31
N ASN A 88 -15.77 5.25 2.38
CA ASN A 88 -16.41 5.70 3.61
C ASN A 88 -16.62 7.22 3.62
N PHE A 89 -17.39 7.72 2.64
CA PHE A 89 -17.64 9.15 2.37
C PHE A 89 -18.19 9.96 3.54
N ASP A 90 -18.90 9.33 4.48
CA ASP A 90 -19.60 10.04 5.55
C ASP A 90 -18.68 10.54 6.68
N LYS A 91 -17.41 10.13 6.69
CA LYS A 91 -16.45 10.45 7.76
C LYS A 91 -15.56 11.67 7.49
N THR A 92 -15.57 12.22 6.27
CA THR A 92 -14.62 13.25 5.86
C THR A 92 -15.31 14.39 5.13
N SER A 93 -15.09 15.63 5.59
CA SER A 93 -15.39 16.84 4.83
C SER A 93 -14.09 17.65 4.68
N PRO A 94 -13.58 17.86 3.46
CA PRO A 94 -14.15 17.51 2.16
C PRO A 94 -14.22 15.99 1.88
N LYS A 95 -15.00 15.61 0.85
CA LYS A 95 -15.19 14.21 0.44
C LYS A 95 -13.88 13.63 -0.09
N SER A 96 -13.53 12.44 0.39
CA SER A 96 -12.38 11.68 -0.09
C SER A 96 -12.68 10.98 -1.44
N ASP A 97 -11.66 10.78 -2.24
CA ASP A 97 -11.67 10.00 -3.49
C ASP A 97 -10.37 9.19 -3.62
N GLN A 98 -10.17 8.51 -4.75
CA GLN A 98 -8.99 7.68 -5.00
C GLN A 98 -7.68 8.46 -5.14
N HIS A 99 -7.71 9.79 -5.20
CA HIS A 99 -6.54 10.66 -5.29
C HIS A 99 -6.46 11.65 -4.12
N ASN A 100 -7.47 11.72 -3.26
CA ASN A 100 -7.54 12.61 -2.10
C ASN A 100 -8.17 11.90 -0.91
N ILE A 101 -7.42 11.67 0.15
CA ILE A 101 -7.98 11.20 1.43
C ILE A 101 -7.72 12.22 2.52
N TYR A 102 -8.78 12.60 3.23
CA TYR A 102 -8.75 13.57 4.32
C TYR A 102 -8.97 12.87 5.66
N GLY A 103 -7.89 12.63 6.40
CA GLY A 103 -7.94 12.15 7.78
C GLY A 103 -8.24 13.26 8.78
N GLY A 104 -8.22 12.94 10.09
CA GLY A 104 -8.42 13.92 11.15
C GLY A 104 -7.25 14.90 11.29
N TRP A 105 -6.03 14.45 11.00
CA TRP A 105 -4.79 15.23 11.11
C TRP A 105 -3.76 14.94 10.01
N THR A 106 -4.08 14.03 9.08
CA THR A 106 -3.30 13.68 7.90
C THR A 106 -4.11 13.92 6.63
N THR A 107 -3.49 14.46 5.58
CA THR A 107 -4.09 14.56 4.24
C THR A 107 -3.14 13.92 3.24
N ALA A 108 -3.66 13.02 2.42
CA ALA A 108 -2.93 12.40 1.33
C ALA A 108 -3.55 12.83 -0.01
N ASN A 109 -2.71 13.32 -0.92
CA ASN A 109 -3.09 13.70 -2.28
C ASN A 109 -2.16 13.02 -3.28
N ILE A 110 -2.71 12.58 -4.41
CA ILE A 110 -1.94 12.11 -5.56
C ILE A 110 -2.15 13.07 -6.72
N LYS A 111 -1.06 13.52 -7.31
CA LYS A 111 -1.05 14.22 -8.59
C LYS A 111 0.00 13.56 -9.50
N GLU A 112 -0.45 13.05 -10.63
CA GLU A 112 0.40 12.28 -11.55
C GLU A 112 1.08 11.11 -10.82
N ASN A 113 2.42 11.08 -10.80
CA ASN A 113 3.19 10.06 -10.09
C ASN A 113 3.76 10.54 -8.74
N VAL A 114 3.18 11.59 -8.16
CA VAL A 114 3.62 12.16 -6.88
C VAL A 114 2.54 11.99 -5.82
N LEU A 115 2.90 11.29 -4.75
CA LEU A 115 2.13 11.26 -3.50
C LEU A 115 2.60 12.42 -2.62
N THR A 116 1.65 13.25 -2.20
CA THR A 116 1.85 14.36 -1.26
C THR A 116 1.13 14.02 0.03
N VAL A 117 1.86 13.96 1.15
CA VAL A 117 1.28 13.71 2.48
C VAL A 117 1.53 14.93 3.36
N THR A 118 0.45 15.53 3.85
CA THR A 118 0.50 16.63 4.81
C THR A 118 0.06 16.14 6.18
N ILE A 119 0.87 16.41 7.19
CA ILE A 119 0.61 16.09 8.59
C ILE A 119 0.58 17.39 9.38
N VAL A 120 -0.54 17.66 10.06
CA VAL A 120 -0.71 18.90 10.84
C VAL A 120 0.13 18.88 12.13
N PRO A 121 0.36 20.03 12.79
CA PRO A 121 1.07 20.07 14.06
C PRO A 121 0.43 19.17 15.14
N ASN A 122 1.25 18.48 15.92
CA ASN A 122 0.82 17.77 17.12
C ASN A 122 0.91 18.71 18.32
N LYS A 123 -0.23 19.15 18.86
CA LYS A 123 -0.25 20.02 20.04
C LYS A 123 -0.21 19.25 21.36
N THR A 124 -0.28 17.92 21.29
CA THR A 124 -0.28 17.05 22.47
C THR A 124 1.16 16.71 22.91
N LYS A 125 1.29 15.92 23.97
CA LYS A 125 2.57 15.27 24.38
C LYS A 125 2.58 13.79 24.01
N THR A 126 1.58 13.34 23.26
CA THR A 126 1.37 11.93 22.93
C THR A 126 1.82 11.70 21.50
N LYS A 127 2.75 10.76 21.32
CA LYS A 127 3.15 10.33 19.98
C LYS A 127 1.95 9.78 19.23
N ARG A 128 1.90 10.05 17.94
CA ARG A 128 0.85 9.57 17.04
C ARG A 128 1.46 9.09 15.72
N TYR A 129 0.72 8.21 15.06
CA TYR A 129 1.21 7.49 13.90
C TYR A 129 0.21 7.61 12.76
N ALA A 130 0.70 7.81 11.55
CA ALA A 130 -0.11 7.73 10.34
C ALA A 130 0.46 6.70 9.38
N THR A 131 -0.43 5.96 8.72
CA THR A 131 -0.09 5.07 7.61
C THR A 131 -0.85 5.53 6.38
N VAL A 132 -0.16 5.73 5.27
CA VAL A 132 -0.78 6.01 3.96
C VAL A 132 -0.51 4.82 3.06
N GLU A 133 -1.57 4.21 2.55
CA GLU A 133 -1.50 3.07 1.64
C GLU A 133 -1.88 3.47 0.21
N VAL A 134 -1.09 3.04 -0.75
CA VAL A 134 -1.30 3.28 -2.19
C VAL A 134 -1.27 1.98 -2.98
N THR A 135 -1.85 2.02 -4.16
CA THR A 135 -1.88 0.88 -5.08
C THR A 135 -1.70 1.30 -6.54
N ALA A 136 -1.07 0.44 -7.33
CA ALA A 136 -1.02 0.53 -8.79
C ALA A 136 -1.47 -0.81 -9.41
N GLY A 137 -2.77 -1.10 -9.34
CA GLY A 137 -3.32 -2.39 -9.78
C GLY A 137 -3.24 -3.39 -8.64
N ASP A 138 -2.48 -4.47 -8.83
CA ASP A 138 -2.32 -5.50 -7.80
C ASP A 138 -1.03 -5.34 -6.97
N ILE A 139 -0.31 -4.23 -7.14
CA ILE A 139 0.84 -3.87 -6.29
C ILE A 139 0.44 -2.79 -5.28
N PHE A 140 0.89 -2.96 -4.04
CA PHE A 140 0.59 -2.06 -2.93
C PHE A 140 1.87 -1.55 -2.30
N ASP A 141 1.79 -0.36 -1.70
CA ASP A 141 2.87 0.20 -0.91
C ASP A 141 2.35 1.05 0.24
N GLN A 142 3.15 1.16 1.30
CA GLN A 142 2.75 1.83 2.54
C GLN A 142 3.84 2.78 3.03
N PHE A 143 3.41 3.94 3.52
CA PHE A 143 4.25 5.00 4.07
C PHE A 143 3.85 5.24 5.52
N TYR A 144 4.83 5.14 6.43
CA TYR A 144 4.59 5.18 7.86
C TYR A 144 5.20 6.45 8.44
N PHE A 145 4.43 7.17 9.22
CA PHE A 145 4.83 8.45 9.81
C PHE A 145 4.73 8.36 11.33
N GLU A 146 5.83 8.69 12.00
CA GLU A 146 5.89 8.79 13.45
C GLU A 146 6.02 10.27 13.83
N GLN A 147 5.02 10.83 14.50
CA GLN A 147 5.02 12.22 14.96
C GLN A 147 5.09 12.30 16.48
N GLU A 148 6.03 13.11 16.97
CA GLU A 148 6.19 13.46 18.40
C GLU A 148 5.05 14.31 18.94
#